data_AF-K7AKA8-F1
#
_entry.id   AF-K7AKA8-F1
#
_cell.length_a   1.000
_cell.length_b   1.000
_cell.length_c   1.000
_cell.angle_alpha   90.00
_cell.angle_beta   90.00
_cell.angle_gamma   90.00
#
_symmetry.space_group_name_H-M   'P 1'
#
loop_
_entity.id
_entity.type
_entity.pdbx_description
1 polymer ?
#
loop_
_entity_poly.entity_id
_entity_poly.type
_entity_poly.pdbx_seq_one_letter_code
_entity_poly.pdbx_strand_id
1 'polypeptide(L)'
;EVDGVKVLQLETAAGAAIRFFDHAIGINVPRSRFLPVKATSDLQLVQSDLYTLVDGFVTRNSARTDPSNPSIELGPEFKKVGSFLGRFKSIPSIVELDSLKVSGDVWFGSGIVLK
;
A
#
# COMPACT_ATOMS: atom_id res chain seq x y z
N GLU A 1 3.66 20.41 -12.27
CA GLU A 1 3.14 21.72 -12.71
C GLU A 1 2.19 22.22 -11.65
N VAL A 2 2.23 23.51 -11.33
CA VAL A 2 1.22 24.19 -10.51
C VAL A 2 0.55 25.16 -11.46
N ASP A 3 -0.76 25.04 -11.62
CA ASP A 3 -1.56 25.86 -12.54
C ASP A 3 -0.99 25.93 -13.97
N GLY A 4 -0.56 24.77 -14.49
CA GLY A 4 -0.03 24.64 -15.86
C GLY A 4 1.40 25.15 -16.05
N VAL A 5 2.08 25.59 -14.98
CA VAL A 5 3.47 26.06 -15.03
C VAL A 5 4.40 25.02 -14.45
N LYS A 6 5.50 24.71 -15.15
CA LYS A 6 6.55 23.83 -14.64
C LYS A 6 7.30 24.53 -13.51
N VAL A 7 7.39 23.86 -12.37
CA VAL A 7 8.05 24.36 -11.17
C VAL A 7 9.08 23.35 -10.69
N LEU A 8 10.09 23.85 -9.97
CA LEU A 8 11.04 23.03 -9.22
C LEU A 8 10.69 23.12 -7.74
N GLN A 9 10.59 21.97 -7.10
CA GLN A 9 10.40 21.85 -5.65
C GLN A 9 11.70 21.33 -5.06
N LEU A 10 12.40 22.18 -4.31
CA LEU A 10 13.65 21.84 -3.66
C LEU A 10 13.35 21.18 -2.30
N GLU A 11 13.85 19.97 -2.09
CA GLU A 11 13.60 19.18 -0.89
C GLU A 11 14.90 18.55 -0.37
N THR A 12 14.90 18.17 0.91
CA THR A 12 15.94 17.32 1.50
C THR A 12 15.29 16.17 2.27
N ALA A 13 15.95 15.01 2.32
CA ALA A 13 15.46 13.85 3.05
C ALA A 13 16.04 13.83 4.47
N ALA A 14 15.19 13.63 5.48
CA ALA A 14 15.63 13.54 6.88
C ALA A 14 16.72 12.47 7.09
N GLY A 15 16.61 11.32 6.40
CA GLY A 15 17.61 10.25 6.49
C GLY A 15 19.01 10.64 5.98
N ALA A 16 19.13 11.64 5.10
CA ALA A 16 20.44 12.12 4.63
C ALA A 16 21.24 12.82 5.74
N ALA A 17 20.57 13.23 6.83
CA ALA A 17 21.23 13.83 7.97
C ALA A 17 22.11 12.83 8.75
N ILE A 18 21.91 11.51 8.59
CA ILE A 18 22.61 10.47 9.35
C ILE A 18 24.14 10.61 9.31
N ARG A 19 24.70 11.12 8.20
CA ARG A 19 26.14 11.32 8.01
C ARG A 19 26.75 12.43 8.88
N PHE A 20 25.91 13.26 9.50
CA PHE A 20 26.33 14.39 10.33
C PHE A 20 26.25 14.09 11.83
N PHE A 21 25.84 12.87 12.22
CA PHE A 21 25.76 12.45 13.62
C PHE A 21 26.92 11.50 13.95
N ASP A 22 27.61 11.78 15.05
CA ASP A 22 28.59 10.85 15.61
C ASP A 22 27.90 9.57 16.10
N HIS A 23 28.55 8.42 15.89
CA HIS A 23 28.06 7.09 16.31
C HIS A 23 26.70 6.68 15.72
N ALA A 24 26.33 7.17 14.53
CA ALA A 24 25.11 6.72 13.85
C ALA A 24 25.18 5.24 13.42
N ILE A 25 24.07 4.52 13.57
CA ILE A 25 23.96 3.10 13.20
C ILE A 25 22.67 2.82 12.42
N GLY A 26 22.67 1.71 11.68
CA GLY A 26 21.47 1.08 11.15
C GLY A 26 21.10 -0.15 11.98
N ILE A 27 19.80 -0.41 12.13
CA ILE A 27 19.28 -1.65 12.74
C ILE A 27 18.43 -2.35 11.70
N ASN A 28 18.76 -3.61 11.41
CA ASN A 28 17.94 -4.43 10.53
C ASN A 28 16.68 -4.87 11.29
N VAL A 29 15.52 -4.67 10.68
CA VAL A 29 14.21 -4.95 11.29
C VAL A 29 13.39 -5.85 10.38
N PRO A 30 12.45 -6.65 10.93
CA PRO A 30 11.55 -7.43 10.10
C PRO A 30 10.67 -6.52 9.23
N ARG A 31 10.25 -7.02 8.06
CA ARG A 31 9.39 -6.29 7.12
C ARG A 31 8.07 -5.82 7.74
N SER A 32 7.60 -6.48 8.80
CA SER A 32 6.42 -6.07 9.57
C SER A 32 6.51 -4.64 10.15
N ARG A 33 7.71 -4.07 10.30
CA ARG A 33 7.90 -2.66 10.71
C ARG A 33 7.80 -1.65 9.56
N PHE A 34 7.64 -2.13 8.32
CA PHE A 34 7.62 -1.29 7.13
C PHE A 34 6.41 -1.63 6.23
N LEU A 35 5.29 -0.97 6.50
CA LEU A 35 4.05 -1.08 5.74
C LEU A 35 3.67 0.29 5.14
N PRO A 36 4.41 0.79 4.13
CA PRO A 36 4.14 2.09 3.54
C PRO A 36 2.89 2.07 2.65
N VAL A 37 2.23 3.22 2.53
CA VAL A 37 1.16 3.44 1.55
C VAL A 37 1.63 4.52 0.57
N LYS A 38 2.05 4.12 -0.63
CA LYS A 38 2.57 5.02 -1.69
C LYS A 38 1.64 5.10 -2.88
N ALA A 39 0.94 4.03 -3.18
CA ALA A 39 -0.10 3.95 -4.20
C ALA A 39 -1.40 3.35 -3.62
N THR A 40 -2.47 3.40 -4.40
CA THR A 40 -3.76 2.79 -4.03
C THR A 40 -3.71 1.26 -3.99
N SER A 41 -2.75 0.63 -4.68
CA SER A 41 -2.44 -0.79 -4.50
C SER A 41 -1.96 -1.11 -3.07
N ASP A 42 -1.11 -0.26 -2.49
CA ASP A 42 -0.69 -0.40 -1.09
C ASP A 42 -1.86 -0.16 -0.14
N LEU A 43 -2.75 0.80 -0.47
CA LEU A 43 -3.95 1.05 0.29
C LEU A 43 -4.88 -0.17 0.31
N GLN A 44 -5.03 -0.86 -0.83
CA GLN A 44 -5.79 -2.10 -0.90
C GLN A 44 -5.21 -3.19 0.01
N LEU A 45 -3.88 -3.33 0.07
CA LEU A 45 -3.23 -4.28 0.98
C LEU A 45 -3.64 -4.02 2.43
N VAL A 46 -3.48 -2.78 2.93
CA VAL A 46 -3.73 -2.46 4.35
C VAL A 46 -5.21 -2.42 4.73
N GLN A 47 -6.11 -2.23 3.77
CA GLN A 47 -7.56 -2.27 4.00
C GLN A 47 -8.17 -3.67 3.88
N SER A 48 -7.45 -4.61 3.27
CA SER A 48 -7.92 -5.98 3.08
C SER A 48 -7.80 -6.84 4.33
N ASP A 49 -8.34 -8.05 4.25
CA ASP A 49 -8.20 -9.11 5.24
C ASP A 49 -6.79 -9.71 5.36
N LEU A 50 -5.79 -9.24 4.60
CA LEU A 50 -4.38 -9.53 4.91
C LEU A 50 -3.95 -9.00 6.27
N TYR A 51 -4.63 -7.97 6.77
CA TYR A 51 -4.40 -7.36 8.06
C TYR A 51 -5.69 -7.28 8.87
N THR A 52 -5.53 -7.20 10.18
CA THR A 52 -6.58 -7.02 11.17
C THR A 52 -6.24 -5.79 12.01
N LEU A 53 -7.25 -5.20 12.65
CA LEU A 53 -7.04 -4.09 13.58
C LEU A 53 -7.18 -4.61 15.01
N VAL A 54 -6.08 -4.58 15.77
CA VAL A 54 -6.03 -5.01 17.17
C VAL A 54 -5.49 -3.85 17.98
N ASP A 55 -6.30 -3.27 18.86
CA ASP A 55 -5.91 -2.15 19.73
C ASP A 55 -5.26 -0.96 18.99
N GLY A 56 -5.71 -0.67 17.77
CA GLY A 56 -5.17 0.40 16.92
C GLY A 56 -3.96 -0.01 16.08
N PHE A 57 -3.47 -1.25 16.20
CA PHE A 57 -2.38 -1.80 15.40
C PHE A 57 -2.89 -2.57 14.19
N VAL A 58 -2.36 -2.24 13.01
CA VAL A 58 -2.53 -3.02 11.78
C VAL A 58 -1.65 -4.26 11.89
N THR A 59 -2.27 -5.38 12.23
CA THR A 59 -1.60 -6.64 12.57
C THR A 59 -1.84 -7.67 11.47
N ARG A 60 -0.79 -8.42 11.09
CA ARG A 60 -0.88 -9.45 10.05
C ARG A 60 -1.95 -10.48 10.42
N ASN A 61 -2.84 -10.81 9.49
CA ASN A 61 -3.84 -11.85 9.72
C ASN A 61 -3.17 -13.22 9.79
N SER A 62 -3.46 -13.98 10.85
CA SER A 62 -2.92 -15.34 11.05
C SER A 62 -3.42 -16.36 10.03
N ALA A 63 -4.52 -16.07 9.33
CA ALA A 63 -5.01 -16.89 8.23
C ALA A 63 -4.09 -16.83 6.99
N ARG A 64 -3.27 -15.79 6.85
CA ARG A 64 -2.24 -15.72 5.79
C ARG A 64 -1.00 -16.48 6.25
N THR A 65 -0.76 -17.64 5.65
CA THR A 65 0.41 -18.48 5.95
C THR A 65 1.71 -17.92 5.37
N ASP A 66 1.65 -17.28 4.20
CA ASP A 66 2.82 -16.65 3.56
C ASP A 66 3.07 -15.23 4.14
N PRO A 67 4.26 -14.99 4.74
CA PRO A 67 4.60 -13.68 5.29
C PRO A 67 4.70 -12.56 4.24
N SER A 68 4.80 -12.90 2.95
CA SER A 68 4.90 -11.94 1.85
C SER A 68 3.55 -11.33 1.49
N ASN A 69 3.54 -10.06 1.08
CA ASN A 69 2.35 -9.46 0.48
C ASN A 69 2.19 -9.96 -0.97
N PRO A 70 0.96 -10.14 -1.46
CA PRO A 70 0.72 -10.33 -2.88
C PRO A 70 1.19 -9.11 -3.68
N SER A 71 1.53 -9.33 -4.94
CA SER A 71 1.78 -8.24 -5.89
C SER A 71 0.45 -7.66 -6.38
N ILE A 72 0.24 -6.36 -6.23
CA ILE A 72 -0.97 -5.69 -6.72
C ILE A 72 -0.58 -4.55 -7.66
N GLU A 73 -0.97 -4.68 -8.93
CA GLU A 73 -0.85 -3.66 -9.96
C GLU A 73 -2.24 -3.17 -10.37
N LEU A 74 -2.54 -1.90 -10.06
CA LEU A 74 -3.79 -1.26 -10.48
C LEU A 74 -3.50 -0.19 -11.55
N GLY A 75 -4.34 -0.18 -12.58
CA GLY A 75 -4.27 0.76 -13.68
C GLY A 75 -4.48 2.23 -13.26
N PRO A 76 -4.24 3.18 -14.17
CA PRO A 76 -4.37 4.62 -13.91
C PRO A 76 -5.77 5.02 -13.40
N GLU A 77 -6.80 4.25 -13.74
CA GLU A 77 -8.18 4.42 -13.30
C GLU A 77 -8.35 4.31 -11.77
N PHE A 78 -7.41 3.64 -11.10
CA PHE A 78 -7.38 3.46 -9.65
C PHE A 78 -6.38 4.39 -8.96
N LYS A 79 -5.62 5.22 -9.69
CA LYS A 79 -4.51 6.02 -9.14
C LYS A 79 -4.96 7.02 -8.07
N LYS A 80 -6.15 7.59 -8.22
CA LYS A 80 -6.73 8.56 -7.28
C LYS A 80 -7.59 7.82 -6.25
N VAL A 81 -7.43 8.18 -4.97
CA VAL A 81 -8.15 7.54 -3.86
C VAL A 81 -9.68 7.55 -4.07
N GLY A 82 -10.25 8.67 -4.52
CA GLY A 82 -11.69 8.75 -4.79
C GLY A 82 -12.15 7.75 -5.86
N SER A 83 -11.40 7.64 -6.96
CA SER A 83 -11.68 6.68 -8.04
C SER A 83 -11.49 5.24 -7.58
N PHE A 84 -10.43 4.95 -6.82
CA PHE A 84 -10.19 3.65 -6.20
C PHE A 84 -11.36 3.23 -5.31
N LEU A 85 -11.77 4.06 -4.35
CA LEU A 85 -12.88 3.76 -3.44
C LEU A 85 -14.21 3.60 -4.19
N GLY A 86 -14.46 4.43 -5.21
CA GLY A 86 -15.67 4.30 -6.02
C GLY A 86 -15.76 2.98 -6.80
N ARG A 87 -14.61 2.43 -7.21
CA ARG A 87 -14.52 1.19 -8.01
C ARG A 87 -14.67 -0.10 -7.20
N PHE A 88 -14.51 -0.06 -5.88
CA PHE A 88 -14.69 -1.21 -5.00
C PHE A 88 -15.92 -1.01 -4.11
N LYS A 89 -17.03 -1.71 -4.39
CA LYS A 89 -18.21 -1.68 -3.50
C LYS A 89 -17.91 -2.24 -2.10
N SER A 90 -17.00 -3.22 -2.03
CA SER A 90 -16.30 -3.60 -0.81
C SER A 90 -14.87 -4.00 -1.18
N ILE A 91 -13.92 -3.87 -0.24
CA ILE A 91 -12.57 -4.39 -0.46
C ILE A 91 -12.66 -5.93 -0.58
N PRO A 92 -12.11 -6.54 -1.64
CA PRO A 92 -12.13 -7.98 -1.80
C PRO A 92 -11.26 -8.66 -0.73
N SER A 93 -11.64 -9.88 -0.36
CA SER A 93 -10.75 -10.78 0.37
C SER A 93 -9.58 -11.17 -0.53
N ILE A 94 -8.36 -11.03 0.00
CA ILE A 94 -7.11 -11.34 -0.71
C ILE A 94 -6.13 -12.11 0.19
N VAL A 95 -6.62 -12.73 1.27
CA VAL A 95 -5.79 -13.52 2.19
C VAL A 95 -5.08 -14.69 1.51
N GLU A 96 -5.67 -15.27 0.46
CA GLU A 96 -5.10 -16.35 -0.35
C GLU A 96 -4.39 -15.84 -1.62
N LEU A 97 -4.43 -14.53 -1.91
CA LEU A 97 -3.94 -13.97 -3.16
C LEU A 97 -2.42 -14.09 -3.31
N ASP A 98 -1.94 -14.44 -4.51
CA ASP A 98 -0.51 -14.30 -4.87
C ASP A 98 -0.24 -13.04 -5.70
N SER A 99 -1.07 -12.75 -6.70
CA SER A 99 -0.94 -11.56 -7.53
C SER A 99 -2.25 -11.09 -8.14
N LEU A 100 -2.40 -9.77 -8.30
CA LEU A 100 -3.52 -9.14 -8.97
C LEU A 100 -3.01 -8.05 -9.92
N LYS A 101 -3.49 -8.08 -11.17
CA LYS A 101 -3.30 -7.01 -12.14
C LYS A 101 -4.64 -6.59 -12.73
N VAL A 102 -4.93 -5.30 -12.66
CA VAL A 102 -6.17 -4.71 -13.18
C VAL A 102 -5.83 -3.53 -14.09
N SER A 103 -6.36 -3.55 -15.31
CA SER A 103 -6.17 -2.47 -16.28
C SER A 103 -7.49 -2.15 -16.98
N GLY A 104 -7.73 -0.86 -17.24
CA GLY A 104 -8.95 -0.38 -17.88
C GLY A 104 -10.07 -0.06 -16.89
N ASP A 105 -11.25 0.22 -17.43
CA ASP A 105 -12.41 0.69 -16.67
C ASP A 105 -13.14 -0.45 -15.94
N VAL A 106 -12.49 -1.00 -14.92
CA VAL A 106 -12.98 -2.16 -14.14
C VAL A 106 -13.62 -1.72 -12.83
N TRP A 107 -14.70 -2.42 -12.45
CA TRP A 107 -15.47 -2.18 -11.23
C TRP A 107 -15.70 -3.51 -10.49
N PHE A 108 -15.52 -3.49 -9.18
CA PHE A 108 -15.64 -4.64 -8.29
C PHE A 108 -16.92 -4.54 -7.45
N GLY A 109 -17.68 -5.63 -7.43
CA GLY A 109 -18.86 -5.81 -6.59
C GLY A 109 -18.51 -6.07 -5.11
N SER A 110 -19.53 -6.41 -4.33
CA SER A 110 -19.38 -6.75 -2.91
C SER A 110 -19.13 -8.25 -2.70
N GLY A 111 -18.39 -8.62 -1.65
CA GLY A 111 -18.18 -10.02 -1.26
C GLY A 111 -17.27 -10.82 -2.20
N ILE A 112 -16.42 -10.14 -2.96
CA ILE A 112 -15.45 -10.78 -3.86
C ILE A 112 -14.30 -11.39 -3.05
N VAL A 113 -13.89 -12.59 -3.46
CA VAL A 113 -12.70 -13.30 -2.95
C VAL A 113 -11.75 -13.53 -4.11
N LEU A 114 -10.49 -13.15 -3.95
CA LEU A 114 -9.42 -13.36 -4.92
C LEU A 114 -8.37 -14.28 -4.30
N LYS A 115 -7.89 -15.24 -5.08
CA LYS A 115 -6.90 -16.26 -4.71
C LYS A 115 -5.82 -16.27 -5.77
#